data_AF-A0A535MZZ3-F1
#
_entry.id   AF-A0A535MZZ3-F1
#
_cell.length_a   1.000
_cell.length_b   1.000
_cell.length_c   1.000
_cell.angle_alpha   90.00
_cell.angle_beta   90.00
_cell.angle_gamma   90.00
#
_symmetry.space_group_name_H-M   'P 1'
#
loop_
_entity.id
_entity.type
_entity.pdbx_description
1 polymer ?
#
loop_
_entity_poly.entity_id
_entity_poly.type
_entity_poly.pdbx_seq_one_letter_code
_entity_poly.pdbx_strand_id
1 'polypeptide(L)'
;MADLGYAGERDFNARHGASRLLFWDRARDRKLEVFLGALEMCHTLPLAERLGIERETLPLAELMLTKLQIVQLNEKDLTDMHSLLIACDVGPSDVDQINGDRIADLCGRDWGLHHTVIRTLNRLGSDPPSYQLTEGQRTVVDDRIRKLRQAIDAKPKSVAWRLRAKVGERMRWYEEPEEI
;
A
#
# COMPACT_ATOMS: atom_id res chain seq x y z
N MET A 1 -22.32 1.42 -14.19
CA MET A 1 -21.06 1.78 -14.89
C MET A 1 -21.34 2.34 -16.27
N ALA A 2 -22.04 1.61 -17.15
CA ALA A 2 -22.38 2.09 -18.50
C ALA A 2 -23.13 3.44 -18.49
N ASP A 3 -24.10 3.62 -17.58
CA ASP A 3 -24.84 4.89 -17.44
C ASP A 3 -23.97 6.10 -17.03
N LEU A 4 -22.77 5.83 -16.49
CA LEU A 4 -21.77 6.85 -16.14
C LEU A 4 -20.76 7.10 -17.27
N GLY A 5 -20.91 6.44 -18.43
CA GLY A 5 -20.02 6.55 -19.58
C GLY A 5 -18.83 5.58 -19.60
N TYR A 6 -18.77 4.64 -18.65
CA TYR A 6 -17.66 3.68 -18.55
C TYR A 6 -17.95 2.38 -19.31
N ALA A 7 -17.05 2.02 -20.23
CA ALA A 7 -17.06 0.74 -20.94
C ALA A 7 -16.02 -0.20 -20.33
N GLY A 8 -16.40 -1.46 -20.08
CA GLY A 8 -15.49 -2.47 -19.52
C GLY A 8 -14.51 -3.01 -20.58
N GLU A 9 -13.26 -3.23 -20.19
CA GLU A 9 -12.26 -3.88 -21.06
C GLU A 9 -12.52 -5.38 -21.15
N ARG A 10 -12.96 -5.84 -22.32
CA ARG A 10 -13.50 -7.19 -22.51
C ARG A 10 -12.47 -8.28 -22.19
N ASP A 11 -11.30 -8.19 -22.79
CA ASP A 11 -10.27 -9.23 -22.66
C ASP A 11 -9.70 -9.27 -21.24
N PHE A 12 -9.46 -8.09 -20.64
CA PHE A 12 -8.98 -7.99 -19.27
C PHE A 12 -10.02 -8.55 -18.28
N ASN A 13 -11.27 -8.10 -18.38
CA ASN A 13 -12.33 -8.53 -17.45
C ASN A 13 -12.68 -10.02 -17.61
N ALA A 14 -12.54 -10.59 -18.82
CA ALA A 14 -12.74 -12.03 -19.03
C ALA A 14 -11.66 -12.88 -18.32
N ARG A 15 -10.42 -12.39 -18.24
CA ARG A 15 -9.31 -13.10 -17.59
C ARG A 15 -9.24 -12.85 -16.09
N HIS A 16 -9.47 -11.62 -15.64
CA HIS A 16 -9.22 -11.18 -14.27
C HIS A 16 -10.49 -10.89 -13.47
N GLY A 17 -11.68 -10.98 -14.08
CA GLY A 17 -12.93 -10.47 -13.49
C GLY A 17 -13.37 -11.11 -12.17
N ALA A 18 -12.71 -12.19 -11.72
CA ALA A 18 -12.88 -12.74 -10.39
C ALA A 18 -12.21 -11.90 -9.28
N SER A 19 -11.17 -11.13 -9.60
CA SER A 19 -10.42 -10.31 -8.63
C SER A 19 -10.25 -8.84 -9.03
N ARG A 20 -10.17 -8.52 -10.33
CA ARG A 20 -9.96 -7.15 -10.84
C ARG A 20 -10.76 -6.90 -12.11
N LEU A 21 -11.42 -5.74 -12.15
CA LEU A 21 -12.15 -5.25 -13.31
C LEU A 21 -11.60 -3.89 -13.74
N LEU A 22 -11.62 -3.65 -15.04
CA LEU A 22 -11.14 -2.45 -15.68
C LEU A 22 -12.24 -1.85 -16.57
N PHE A 23 -12.42 -0.54 -16.44
CA PHE A 23 -13.34 0.24 -17.24
C PHE A 23 -12.70 1.54 -17.70
N TRP A 24 -13.11 2.03 -18.87
CA TRP A 24 -12.67 3.31 -19.43
C TRP A 24 -13.83 4.21 -19.80
N ASP A 25 -13.72 5.48 -19.46
CA ASP A 25 -14.43 6.58 -20.12
C ASP A 25 -13.45 7.20 -21.13
N ARG A 26 -13.50 6.70 -22.38
CA ARG A 26 -12.63 7.19 -23.46
C ARG A 26 -12.94 8.63 -23.88
N ALA A 27 -14.15 9.12 -23.62
CA ALA A 27 -14.52 10.49 -23.97
C ALA A 27 -13.83 11.52 -23.06
N ARG A 28 -13.47 11.14 -21.83
CA ARG A 28 -12.81 12.01 -20.84
C ARG A 28 -11.42 11.54 -20.42
N ASP A 29 -10.91 10.49 -21.08
CA ASP A 29 -9.64 9.84 -20.78
C ASP A 29 -9.50 9.45 -19.29
N ARG A 30 -10.52 8.76 -18.76
CA ARG A 30 -10.53 8.30 -17.36
C ARG A 30 -10.52 6.78 -17.28
N LYS A 31 -9.61 6.27 -16.46
CA LYS A 31 -9.52 4.85 -16.10
C LYS A 31 -10.21 4.61 -14.76
N LEU A 32 -10.99 3.54 -14.68
CA LEU A 32 -11.60 3.05 -13.46
C LEU A 32 -11.22 1.59 -13.25
N GLU A 33 -10.49 1.34 -12.17
CA GLU A 33 -10.12 0.00 -11.75
C GLU A 33 -10.92 -0.39 -10.51
N VAL A 34 -11.46 -1.60 -10.50
CA VAL A 34 -12.27 -2.14 -9.41
C VAL A 34 -11.60 -3.41 -8.92
N PHE A 35 -11.24 -3.43 -7.65
CA PHE A 35 -10.67 -4.59 -6.97
C PHE A 35 -11.75 -5.28 -6.13
N LEU A 36 -11.84 -6.61 -6.22
CA LEU A 36 -12.87 -7.40 -5.56
C LEU A 36 -12.29 -8.06 -4.30
N GLY A 37 -12.58 -7.46 -3.14
CA GLY A 37 -12.22 -7.98 -1.82
C GLY A 37 -10.76 -7.79 -1.39
N ALA A 38 -9.81 -7.76 -2.32
CA ALA A 38 -8.40 -7.52 -2.02
C ALA A 38 -7.73 -6.67 -3.11
N LEU A 39 -6.71 -5.91 -2.72
CA LEU A 39 -5.83 -5.20 -3.66
C LEU A 39 -4.69 -6.14 -4.06
N GLU A 40 -4.79 -6.73 -5.24
CA GLU A 40 -3.78 -7.63 -5.84
C GLU A 40 -2.82 -6.81 -6.70
N MET A 41 -1.69 -6.40 -6.11
CA MET A 41 -0.60 -5.67 -6.79
C MET A 41 0.72 -6.41 -6.53
N CYS A 42 1.81 -5.73 -6.14
CA CYS A 42 3.05 -6.41 -5.75
C CYS A 42 2.86 -7.37 -4.57
N HIS A 43 1.94 -7.01 -3.67
CA HIS A 43 1.48 -7.81 -2.54
C HIS A 43 -0.05 -7.77 -2.49
N THR A 44 -0.66 -8.86 -2.04
CA THR A 44 -2.11 -8.91 -1.84
C THR A 44 -2.48 -8.27 -0.50
N LEU A 45 -3.25 -7.18 -0.53
CA LEU A 45 -3.77 -6.54 0.68
C LEU A 45 -5.25 -6.89 0.87
N PRO A 46 -5.63 -7.53 1.99
CA PRO A 46 -7.02 -7.84 2.26
C PRO A 46 -7.79 -6.56 2.65
N LEU A 47 -8.78 -6.18 1.83
CA LEU A 47 -9.56 -4.95 2.00
C LEU A 47 -11.03 -5.18 2.36
N ALA A 48 -11.60 -6.35 2.06
CA ALA A 48 -13.03 -6.62 2.14
C ALA A 48 -13.65 -6.21 3.50
N GLU A 49 -13.03 -6.62 4.60
CA GLU A 49 -13.49 -6.35 5.97
C GLU A 49 -13.22 -4.91 6.43
N ARG A 50 -12.49 -4.12 5.63
CA ARG A 50 -12.03 -2.77 5.97
C ARG A 50 -12.80 -1.67 5.25
N LEU A 51 -13.57 -2.01 4.20
CA LEU A 51 -14.30 -1.04 3.37
C LEU A 51 -15.37 -0.23 4.11
N GLY A 52 -15.84 -0.70 5.28
CA GLY A 52 -16.87 -0.02 6.07
C GLY A 52 -16.34 0.88 7.19
N ILE A 53 -15.02 1.01 7.35
CA ILE A 53 -14.42 1.77 8.46
C ILE A 53 -14.48 3.27 8.17
N GLU A 54 -14.13 3.67 6.94
CA GLU A 54 -14.21 5.04 6.47
C GLU A 54 -15.37 5.19 5.49
N ARG A 55 -16.01 6.38 5.48
CA ARG A 55 -17.21 6.61 4.67
C ARG A 55 -16.92 6.76 3.17
N GLU A 56 -15.82 7.43 2.83
CA GLU A 56 -15.57 7.94 1.47
C GLU A 56 -14.28 7.40 0.84
N THR A 57 -13.42 6.73 1.63
CA THR A 57 -12.11 6.25 1.19
C THR A 57 -11.71 4.99 1.96
N LEU A 58 -10.52 4.46 1.69
CA LEU A 58 -9.92 3.42 2.52
C LEU A 58 -9.37 4.02 3.82
N PRO A 59 -9.30 3.26 4.93
CA PRO A 59 -8.60 3.71 6.13
C PRO A 59 -7.14 4.05 5.83
N LEU A 60 -6.57 4.96 6.61
CA LEU A 60 -5.23 5.50 6.38
C LEU A 60 -4.13 4.43 6.31
N ALA A 61 -4.26 3.34 7.09
CA ALA A 61 -3.33 2.21 7.02
C ALA A 61 -3.36 1.51 5.66
N GLU A 62 -4.55 1.24 5.11
CA GLU A 62 -4.70 0.63 3.79
C GLU A 62 -4.24 1.58 2.68
N LEU A 63 -4.55 2.88 2.76
CA LEU A 63 -4.01 3.89 1.82
C LEU A 63 -2.48 3.90 1.83
N MET A 64 -1.87 3.97 3.01
CA MET A 64 -0.42 3.93 3.16
C MET A 64 0.17 2.62 2.62
N LEU A 65 -0.46 1.48 2.90
CA LEU A 65 -0.03 0.17 2.42
C LEU A 65 -0.06 0.05 0.90
N THR A 66 -1.02 0.71 0.22
CA THR A 66 -1.03 0.73 -1.26
C THR A 66 0.27 1.26 -1.85
N LYS A 67 0.94 2.17 -1.14
CA LYS A 67 2.24 2.74 -1.53
C LYS A 67 3.41 1.98 -0.95
N LEU A 68 3.36 1.60 0.33
CA LEU A 68 4.43 0.86 0.97
C LEU A 68 4.72 -0.49 0.30
N GLN A 69 3.71 -1.09 -0.35
CA GLN A 69 3.85 -2.37 -1.04
C GLN A 69 4.56 -2.29 -2.41
N ILE A 70 4.81 -1.09 -2.94
CA ILE A 70 5.41 -0.92 -4.27
C ILE A 70 6.90 -1.28 -4.23
N VAL A 71 7.31 -2.25 -5.05
CA VAL A 71 8.72 -2.68 -5.11
C VAL A 71 9.57 -1.72 -5.95
N GLN A 72 9.02 -1.25 -7.08
CA GLN A 72 9.67 -0.30 -7.97
C GLN A 72 9.11 1.11 -7.72
N LEU A 73 9.54 1.74 -6.64
CA LEU A 73 9.06 3.08 -6.26
C LEU A 73 9.49 4.14 -7.29
N ASN A 74 8.56 5.03 -7.62
CA ASN A 74 8.85 6.26 -8.33
C ASN A 74 8.76 7.49 -7.40
N GLU A 75 9.07 8.66 -7.95
CA GLU A 75 9.05 9.94 -7.23
C GLU A 75 7.65 10.31 -6.71
N LYS A 76 6.59 10.01 -7.48
CA LYS A 76 5.21 10.26 -7.07
C LYS A 76 4.82 9.43 -5.85
N ASP A 77 5.25 8.17 -5.78
CA ASP A 77 4.98 7.31 -4.62
C ASP A 77 5.63 7.85 -3.35
N LEU A 78 6.87 8.35 -3.45
CA LEU A 78 7.55 9.01 -2.34
C LEU A 78 6.81 10.28 -1.91
N THR A 79 6.39 11.11 -2.86
CA THR A 79 5.61 12.34 -2.59
C THR A 79 4.27 12.03 -1.90
N ASP A 80 3.54 11.01 -2.37
CA ASP A 80 2.26 10.59 -1.77
C ASP A 80 2.46 10.09 -0.33
N MET A 81 3.48 9.26 -0.07
CA MET A 81 3.78 8.77 1.27
C MET A 81 4.26 9.86 2.23
N HIS A 82 5.13 10.77 1.78
CA HIS A 82 5.53 11.92 2.59
C HIS A 82 4.32 12.80 2.93
N SER A 83 3.42 13.03 1.99
CA SER A 83 2.21 13.83 2.21
C SER A 83 1.33 13.21 3.29
N LEU A 84 1.08 11.89 3.22
CA LEU A 84 0.35 11.15 4.26
C LEU A 84 1.05 11.24 5.61
N LEU A 85 2.37 11.02 5.65
CA LEU A 85 3.18 11.11 6.87
C LEU A 85 3.38 12.54 7.37
N ILE A 86 3.03 13.58 6.63
CA ILE A 86 3.01 14.97 7.14
C ILE A 86 1.62 15.28 7.69
N ALA A 87 0.56 14.83 7.02
CA ALA A 87 -0.82 15.11 7.39
C ALA A 87 -1.31 14.29 8.59
N CYS A 88 -0.93 13.01 8.69
CA CYS A 88 -1.54 12.05 9.62
C CYS A 88 -0.51 11.46 10.58
N ASP A 89 -0.84 11.39 11.87
CA ASP A 89 0.03 10.69 12.84
C ASP A 89 -0.03 9.18 12.65
N VAL A 90 0.91 8.47 13.27
CA VAL A 90 0.95 7.00 13.34
C VAL A 90 0.62 6.57 14.76
N GLY A 91 -0.32 5.64 14.90
CA GLY A 91 -0.65 5.04 16.19
C GLY A 91 -1.45 3.74 16.05
N PRO A 92 -2.07 3.24 17.12
CA PRO A 92 -2.56 1.85 17.19
C PRO A 92 -4.01 1.66 16.71
N SER A 93 -4.69 2.70 16.22
CA SER A 93 -6.10 2.61 15.79
C SER A 93 -6.35 3.31 14.46
N ASP A 94 -7.56 3.19 13.93
CA ASP A 94 -7.99 3.85 12.68
C ASP A 94 -8.55 5.27 12.90
N VAL A 95 -8.51 5.80 14.12
CA VAL A 95 -9.10 7.11 14.43
C VAL A 95 -8.10 8.22 14.12
N ASP A 96 -8.32 8.93 13.00
CA ASP A 96 -7.53 10.10 12.55
C ASP A 96 -6.01 9.87 12.46
N GLN A 97 -5.60 8.60 12.30
CA GLN A 97 -4.19 8.21 12.26
C GLN A 97 -3.97 7.01 11.34
N ILE A 98 -2.73 6.89 10.85
CA ILE A 98 -2.26 5.69 10.17
C ILE A 98 -2.12 4.59 11.23
N ASN A 99 -2.98 3.58 11.13
CA ASN A 99 -2.98 2.43 12.04
C ASN A 99 -1.72 1.57 11.85
N GLY A 100 -0.70 1.83 12.65
CA GLY A 100 0.58 1.13 12.65
C GLY A 100 0.45 -0.33 13.10
N ASP A 101 -0.48 -0.64 13.99
CA ASP A 101 -0.76 -2.02 14.42
C ASP A 101 -1.30 -2.85 13.26
N ARG A 102 -2.20 -2.29 12.46
CA ARG A 102 -2.71 -2.94 11.25
C ARG A 102 -1.61 -3.24 10.24
N ILE A 103 -0.70 -2.29 10.00
CA ILE A 103 0.45 -2.48 9.11
C ILE A 103 1.38 -3.57 9.66
N ALA A 104 1.70 -3.49 10.96
CA ALA A 104 2.54 -4.45 11.65
C ALA A 104 1.96 -5.86 11.61
N ASP A 105 0.65 -6.01 11.76
CA ASP A 105 -0.09 -7.26 11.70
C ASP A 105 0.05 -7.97 10.35
N LEU A 106 -0.04 -7.23 9.25
CA LEU A 106 0.11 -7.77 7.91
C LEU A 106 1.59 -8.14 7.65
N CYS A 107 2.53 -7.26 8.02
CA CYS A 107 3.96 -7.53 7.95
C CYS A 107 4.40 -8.71 8.84
N GLY A 108 3.72 -8.97 9.96
CA GLY A 108 4.00 -10.11 10.84
C GLY A 108 3.57 -11.45 10.25
N ARG A 109 2.61 -11.42 9.31
CA ARG A 109 2.07 -12.60 8.65
C ARG A 109 2.81 -12.95 7.37
N ASP A 110 3.25 -11.94 6.61
CA ASP A 110 3.85 -12.08 5.29
C ASP A 110 5.28 -11.51 5.25
N TRP A 111 6.25 -12.36 4.89
CA TRP A 111 7.65 -11.97 4.80
C TRP A 111 7.94 -11.08 3.59
N GLY A 112 7.31 -11.35 2.44
CA GLY A 112 7.49 -10.57 1.23
C GLY A 112 6.99 -9.14 1.43
N LEU A 113 5.78 -8.98 1.95
CA LEU A 113 5.21 -7.66 2.26
C LEU A 113 6.09 -6.92 3.27
N HIS A 114 6.47 -7.59 4.37
CA HIS A 114 7.37 -7.02 5.37
C HIS A 114 8.68 -6.53 4.75
N HIS A 115 9.33 -7.36 3.94
CA HIS A 115 10.59 -7.04 3.31
C HIS A 115 10.47 -5.81 2.40
N THR A 116 9.42 -5.73 1.57
CA THR A 116 9.15 -4.55 0.74
C THR A 116 8.86 -3.31 1.60
N VAL A 117 7.99 -3.41 2.60
CA VAL A 117 7.63 -2.28 3.49
C VAL A 117 8.88 -1.71 4.18
N ILE A 118 9.75 -2.55 4.75
CA ILE A 118 10.97 -2.08 5.43
C ILE A 118 11.93 -1.40 4.45
N ARG A 119 12.06 -1.90 3.21
CA ARG A 119 12.86 -1.26 2.17
C ARG A 119 12.28 0.09 1.77
N THR A 120 10.96 0.17 1.59
CA THR A 120 10.27 1.42 1.27
C THR A 120 10.42 2.45 2.39
N LEU A 121 10.26 2.06 3.66
CA LEU A 121 10.46 2.95 4.80
C LEU A 121 11.92 3.44 4.93
N ASN A 122 12.91 2.62 4.57
CA ASN A 122 14.30 3.08 4.51
C ASN A 122 14.48 4.17 3.45
N ARG A 123 13.94 3.93 2.24
CA ARG A 123 13.99 4.90 1.15
C ARG A 123 13.27 6.19 1.48
N LEU A 124 12.14 6.11 2.18
CA LEU A 124 11.38 7.29 2.58
C LEU A 124 12.16 8.21 3.54
N GLY A 125 13.05 7.64 4.36
CA GLY A 125 13.93 8.42 5.23
C GLY A 125 15.18 8.97 4.54
N SER A 126 15.64 8.34 3.44
CA SER A 126 16.86 8.73 2.72
C SER A 126 16.62 9.61 1.50
N ASP A 127 15.55 9.32 0.75
CA ASP A 127 15.27 9.90 -0.56
C ASP A 127 14.31 11.08 -0.38
N PRO A 128 14.69 12.31 -0.74
CA PRO A 128 13.77 13.45 -0.65
C PRO A 128 12.62 13.30 -1.65
N PRO A 129 11.40 13.80 -1.32
CA PRO A 129 10.33 13.87 -2.30
C PRO A 129 10.62 14.94 -3.36
N SER A 130 9.75 15.06 -4.36
CA SER A 130 9.86 16.03 -5.46
C SER A 130 9.84 17.50 -5.05
N TYR A 131 9.52 17.76 -3.78
CA TYR A 131 9.35 19.09 -3.21
C TYR A 131 10.24 19.26 -1.97
N GLN A 132 10.53 20.51 -1.64
CA GLN A 132 11.38 20.82 -0.49
C GLN A 132 10.60 20.65 0.81
N LEU A 133 11.09 19.74 1.66
CA LEU A 133 10.61 19.62 3.04
C LEU A 133 11.23 20.70 3.92
N THR A 134 10.41 21.33 4.75
CA THR A 134 10.90 22.12 5.89
C THR A 134 11.56 21.20 6.92
N GLU A 135 12.43 21.76 7.77
CA GLU A 135 13.07 21.00 8.86
C GLU A 135 12.01 20.35 9.78
N GLY A 136 10.95 21.09 10.13
CA GLY A 136 9.85 20.56 10.92
C GLY A 136 9.11 19.39 10.26
N GLN A 137 8.84 19.48 8.95
CA GLN A 137 8.23 18.37 8.20
C GLN A 137 9.14 17.14 8.16
N ARG A 138 10.46 17.32 7.99
CA ARG A 138 11.42 16.22 8.04
C ARG A 138 11.40 15.53 9.39
N THR A 139 11.43 16.29 10.49
CA THR A 139 11.33 15.73 11.85
C THR A 139 10.04 14.93 12.05
N VAL A 140 8.90 15.43 11.57
CA VAL A 140 7.61 14.73 11.65
C VAL A 140 7.63 13.41 10.87
N VAL A 141 8.14 13.43 9.64
CA VAL A 141 8.24 12.22 8.81
C VAL A 141 9.16 11.18 9.45
N ASP A 142 10.34 11.59 9.91
CA ASP A 142 11.31 10.70 10.55
C ASP A 142 10.73 10.08 11.83
N ASP A 143 9.97 10.84 12.62
CA ASP A 143 9.26 10.34 13.79
C ASP A 143 8.23 9.26 13.44
N ARG A 144 7.40 9.52 12.43
CA ARG A 144 6.33 8.59 12.03
C ARG A 144 6.88 7.33 11.34
N ILE A 145 7.96 7.44 10.57
CA ILE A 145 8.70 6.27 10.06
C ILE A 145 9.21 5.43 11.22
N ARG A 146 9.75 6.05 12.27
CA ARG A 146 10.24 5.35 13.46
C ARG A 146 9.11 4.62 14.19
N LYS A 147 7.94 5.26 14.38
CA LYS A 147 6.75 4.63 14.98
C LYS A 147 6.31 3.40 14.19
N LEU A 148 6.22 3.50 12.85
CA LEU A 148 5.87 2.35 11.99
C LEU A 148 6.87 1.21 12.14
N ARG A 149 8.17 1.52 12.12
CA ARG A 149 9.23 0.51 12.31
C ARG A 149 9.10 -0.19 13.65
N GLN A 150 8.93 0.57 14.73
CA GLN A 150 8.78 0.01 16.07
C GLN A 150 7.57 -0.93 16.17
N ALA A 151 6.42 -0.56 15.61
CA ALA A 151 5.24 -1.42 15.56
C ALA A 151 5.52 -2.71 14.76
N ILE A 152 6.12 -2.59 13.57
CA ILE A 152 6.46 -3.74 12.71
C ILE A 152 7.44 -4.67 13.40
N ASP A 153 8.50 -4.15 14.03
CA ASP A 153 9.54 -4.93 14.70
C ASP A 153 8.99 -5.64 15.94
N ALA A 154 8.12 -4.99 16.69
CA ALA A 154 7.47 -5.57 17.87
C ALA A 154 6.50 -6.70 17.54
N LYS A 155 5.96 -6.76 16.31
CA LYS A 155 4.96 -7.78 15.96
C LYS A 155 5.57 -9.19 15.84
N PRO A 156 5.04 -10.21 16.56
CA PRO A 156 5.47 -11.59 16.40
C PRO A 156 5.32 -12.08 14.95
N LYS A 157 6.32 -12.82 14.46
CA LYS A 157 6.33 -13.36 13.09
C LYS A 157 5.69 -14.75 13.04
N SER A 158 4.81 -14.94 12.06
CA SER A 158 4.15 -16.23 11.85
C SER A 158 5.16 -17.35 11.53
N VAL A 159 4.75 -18.61 11.66
CA VAL A 159 5.59 -19.75 11.25
C VAL A 159 5.91 -19.67 9.75
N ALA A 160 4.89 -19.39 8.92
CA ALA A 160 5.04 -19.24 7.47
C ALA A 160 6.02 -18.12 7.12
N TRP A 161 5.92 -16.97 7.80
CA TRP A 161 6.86 -15.87 7.68
C TRP A 161 8.30 -16.31 7.93
N ARG A 162 8.54 -17.01 9.05
CA ARG A 162 9.89 -17.47 9.44
C ARG A 162 10.48 -18.48 8.47
N LEU A 163 9.64 -19.35 7.90
CA LEU A 163 10.05 -20.28 6.85
C LEU A 163 10.40 -19.53 5.56
N ARG A 164 9.56 -18.60 5.12
CA ARG A 164 9.79 -17.77 3.92
C ARG A 164 11.03 -16.89 4.05
N ALA A 165 11.33 -16.41 5.27
CA ALA A 165 12.52 -15.62 5.57
C ALA A 165 13.83 -16.39 5.33
N LYS A 166 13.86 -17.71 5.57
CA LYS A 166 15.03 -18.56 5.29
C LYS A 166 15.32 -18.69 3.80
N VAL A 167 14.28 -18.64 2.96
CA VAL A 167 14.42 -18.61 1.50
C VAL A 167 14.98 -17.25 1.05
N GLY A 168 14.48 -16.17 1.67
CA GLY A 168 14.95 -14.82 1.40
C GLY A 168 14.69 -14.39 -0.04
N GLU A 169 15.57 -13.56 -0.58
CA GLU A 169 15.46 -13.01 -1.94
C GLU A 169 15.82 -14.03 -3.04
N ARG A 170 16.23 -15.26 -2.70
CA ARG A 170 16.55 -16.31 -3.68
C ARG A 170 15.35 -16.72 -4.54
N MET A 171 14.15 -16.53 -4.01
CA MET A 171 12.91 -16.62 -4.77
C MET A 171 12.27 -15.23 -4.78
N ARG A 172 11.67 -14.87 -5.92
CA ARG A 172 10.83 -13.68 -6.04
C ARG A 172 9.79 -13.69 -4.91
N TRP A 173 9.55 -12.51 -4.32
CA TRP A 173 8.70 -12.35 -3.13
C TRP A 173 7.53 -11.41 -3.34
N TYR A 174 7.34 -10.96 -4.57
CA TYR A 174 6.32 -10.01 -5.00
C TYR A 174 5.86 -10.40 -6.41
N GLU A 175 4.67 -9.94 -6.78
CA GLU A 175 4.18 -10.05 -8.15
C GLU A 175 4.47 -8.77 -8.95
N GLU A 176 4.62 -8.90 -10.26
CA GLU A 176 4.70 -7.74 -11.16
C GLU A 176 3.28 -7.39 -11.59
N PRO A 177 2.75 -6.20 -11.25
CA PRO A 177 1.43 -5.79 -11.72
C PRO A 177 1.42 -5.76 -13.25
N GLU A 178 0.40 -6.36 -13.87
CA GLU A 178 0.22 -6.27 -15.32
C GLU A 178 0.06 -4.81 -15.74
N GLU A 179 0.89 -4.36 -16.69
CA GLU A 179 0.80 -3.03 -17.27
C GLU A 179 -0.47 -2.95 -18.15
N ILE A 180 -1.33 -1.97 -17.88
CA ILE A 180 -2.61 -1.73 -18.55
C ILE A 180 -2.56 -0.41 -19.31
#